data_AF-A0A9W9FWD2-F1
#
_entry.id   AF-A0A9W9FWD2-F1
#
_cell.length_a   1.000
_cell.length_b   1.000
_cell.length_c   1.000
_cell.angle_alpha   90.00
_cell.angle_beta   90.00
_cell.angle_gamma   90.00
#
_symmetry.space_group_name_H-M   'P 1'
#
loop_
_entity.id
_entity.type
_entity.pdbx_description
1 polymer ?
#
loop_
_entity_poly.entity_id
_entity_poly.type
_entity_poly.pdbx_seq_one_letter_code
_entity_poly.pdbx_strand_id
1 'polypeptide(L)'
;MFTTIYRHEYGTLDTLRHVLVQGVMNTQTVAALERCTGKNEGLFDSFERGSPEYQELLGTRIGRMVAYLVLGAFPRGTRKISRISCERTLGYNVRFLTAAAGR
;
A
#
# COMPACT_ATOMS: atom_id res chain seq x y z
N MET A 1 7.42 14.81 -11.40
CA MET A 1 7.66 14.23 -12.74
C MET A 1 7.94 12.74 -12.59
N PHE A 2 6.92 11.95 -12.24
CA PHE A 2 7.01 10.49 -12.05
C PHE A 2 5.97 9.71 -12.88
N THR A 3 4.95 10.41 -13.38
CA THR A 3 3.79 9.82 -14.08
C THR A 3 4.08 9.47 -15.54
N THR A 4 5.02 10.14 -16.20
CA THR A 4 5.31 9.95 -17.63
C THR A 4 6.08 8.66 -17.92
N ILE A 5 6.99 8.25 -17.04
CA ILE A 5 7.83 7.06 -17.25
C ILE A 5 7.00 5.77 -17.17
N TYR A 6 6.04 5.69 -16.24
CA TYR A 6 5.22 4.48 -16.04
C TYR A 6 4.26 4.18 -17.20
N ARG A 7 3.78 5.23 -17.90
CA ARG A 7 2.78 5.10 -18.98
C ARG A 7 3.34 4.45 -20.25
N HIS A 8 4.64 4.54 -20.48
CA HIS A 8 5.27 4.06 -21.72
C HIS A 8 5.41 2.52 -21.76
N GLU A 9 5.63 1.87 -20.61
CA GLU A 9 6.00 0.45 -20.58
C GLU A 9 4.91 -0.50 -20.06
N TYR A 10 3.94 -0.03 -19.28
CA TYR A 10 3.05 -0.91 -18.50
C TYR A 10 1.54 -0.61 -18.65
N GLY A 11 1.14 0.16 -19.66
CA GLY A 11 -0.24 0.57 -19.86
C GLY A 11 -0.65 1.74 -18.97
N THR A 12 -1.94 2.09 -18.97
CA THR A 12 -2.44 3.25 -18.24
C THR A 12 -2.70 2.92 -16.76
N LEU A 13 -2.27 3.84 -15.88
CA LEU A 13 -2.35 3.68 -14.42
C LEU A 13 -3.78 3.56 -13.87
N ASP A 14 -4.81 3.86 -14.67
CA ASP A 14 -6.22 3.67 -14.31
C ASP A 14 -6.63 2.19 -14.15
N THR A 15 -5.73 1.26 -14.44
CA THR A 15 -5.91 -0.17 -14.17
C THR A 15 -5.22 -0.65 -12.88
N LEU A 16 -4.49 0.23 -12.17
CA LEU A 16 -3.70 -0.13 -10.99
C LEU A 16 -4.58 -0.71 -9.86
N ARG A 17 -4.46 -2.02 -9.61
CA ARG A 17 -5.17 -2.74 -8.52
C ARG A 17 -4.32 -2.95 -7.28
N HIS A 18 -3.02 -3.19 -7.45
CA HIS A 18 -2.12 -3.53 -6.37
C HIS A 18 -0.87 -2.67 -6.44
N VAL A 19 -0.44 -2.15 -5.30
CA VAL A 19 0.90 -1.55 -5.13
C VAL A 19 1.66 -2.40 -4.14
N LEU A 20 2.75 -3.01 -4.59
CA LEU A 20 3.62 -3.83 -3.75
C LEU A 20 4.90 -3.05 -3.44
N VAL A 21 5.23 -2.95 -2.16
CA VAL A 21 6.48 -2.37 -1.67
C VAL A 21 7.25 -3.50 -0.99
N GLN A 22 8.40 -3.84 -1.56
CA GLN A 22 9.23 -4.95 -1.10
C GLN A 22 10.49 -4.45 -0.40
N GLY A 23 11.03 -5.25 0.51
CA GLY A 23 12.29 -4.95 1.19
C GLY A 23 12.22 -3.66 2.00
N VAL A 24 11.14 -3.46 2.76
CA VAL A 24 10.98 -2.27 3.59
C VAL A 24 12.01 -2.30 4.73
N MET A 25 13.03 -1.45 4.63
CA MET A 25 14.10 -1.31 5.62
C MET A 25 14.03 0.02 6.40
N ASN A 26 13.07 0.89 6.07
CA ASN A 26 12.90 2.15 6.79
C ASN A 26 12.43 1.87 8.23
N THR A 27 13.26 2.21 9.21
CA THR A 27 13.05 1.91 10.63
C THR A 27 11.68 2.36 11.16
N GLN A 28 11.18 3.53 10.74
CA GLN A 28 9.85 4.01 11.14
C GLN A 28 8.73 3.11 10.64
N THR A 29 8.80 2.66 9.38
CA THR A 29 7.78 1.78 8.79
C THR A 29 7.93 0.36 9.34
N VAL A 30 9.16 -0.12 9.56
CA VAL A 30 9.44 -1.41 10.19
C VAL A 30 8.79 -1.50 11.57
N ALA A 31 8.89 -0.46 12.41
CA ALA A 31 8.25 -0.48 13.73
C ALA A 31 6.72 -0.60 13.65
N ALA A 32 6.08 0.04 12.67
CA ALA A 32 4.64 -0.14 12.43
C ALA A 32 4.33 -1.55 11.91
N LEU A 33 5.17 -2.09 11.03
CA LEU A 33 5.01 -3.43 10.48
C LEU A 33 5.19 -4.50 11.55
N GLU A 34 6.14 -4.37 12.47
CA GLU A 34 6.32 -5.27 13.61
C GLU A 34 5.08 -5.36 14.51
N ARG A 35 4.30 -4.28 14.60
CA ARG A 35 3.03 -4.27 15.35
C ARG A 35 1.88 -4.91 14.58
N CYS A 36 1.98 -4.94 13.25
CA CYS A 36 0.94 -5.42 12.35
C CYS A 36 1.15 -6.88 11.93
N THR A 37 2.37 -7.28 11.59
CA THR A 37 2.69 -8.67 11.26
C THR A 37 2.67 -9.52 12.53
N GLY A 38 1.82 -10.54 12.54
CA GLY A 38 1.81 -11.58 13.56
C GLY A 38 3.11 -12.36 13.58
N LYS A 39 3.28 -13.20 14.60
CA LYS A 39 4.46 -14.08 14.76
C LYS A 39 4.57 -15.17 13.68
N ASN A 40 3.59 -15.28 12.79
CA ASN A 40 3.53 -16.32 11.77
C ASN A 40 4.19 -15.82 10.48
N GLU A 41 5.44 -16.26 10.26
CA GLU A 41 6.18 -15.96 9.04
C GLU A 41 5.48 -16.55 7.81
N GLY A 42 5.48 -15.81 6.69
CA GLY A 42 4.92 -16.25 5.40
C GLY A 42 3.40 -16.10 5.22
N LEU A 43 2.68 -15.54 6.20
CA LEU A 43 1.25 -15.19 6.05
C LEU A 43 1.07 -13.67 5.89
N PHE A 44 0.09 -13.29 5.07
CA PHE A 44 -0.31 -11.89 4.91
C PHE A 44 -1.33 -11.49 5.97
N ASP A 45 -0.90 -10.73 6.97
CA ASP A 45 -1.84 -10.02 7.84
C ASP A 45 -2.46 -8.88 7.06
N SER A 46 -3.78 -8.86 7.00
CA SER A 46 -4.53 -7.94 6.13
C SER A 46 -5.47 -7.08 6.94
N PHE A 47 -5.37 -5.77 6.73
CA PHE A 47 -6.11 -4.75 7.46
C PHE A 47 -7.04 -4.01 6.51
N GLU A 48 -8.33 -4.04 6.83
CA GLU A 48 -9.36 -3.31 6.10
C GLU A 48 -9.37 -1.84 6.49
N ARG A 49 -9.85 -1.01 5.56
CA ARG A 49 -10.01 0.42 5.80
C ARG A 49 -10.85 0.68 7.06
N GLY A 50 -10.27 1.41 8.00
CA GLY A 50 -10.92 1.80 9.26
C GLY A 50 -10.34 1.09 10.49
N SER A 51 -9.54 0.03 10.31
CA SER A 51 -8.82 -0.56 11.44
C SER A 51 -7.70 0.38 11.94
N PRO A 52 -7.30 0.28 13.22
CA PRO A 52 -6.15 1.02 13.76
C PRO A 52 -4.86 0.77 12.98
N GLU A 53 -4.57 -0.49 12.64
CA GLU A 53 -3.38 -0.92 11.92
C GLU A 53 -3.36 -0.35 10.49
N TYR A 54 -4.54 -0.33 9.84
CA TYR A 54 -4.69 0.32 8.55
C TYR A 54 -4.32 1.81 8.62
N GLN A 55 -4.83 2.53 9.62
CA GLN A 55 -4.54 3.96 9.82
C GLN A 55 -3.07 4.21 10.11
N GLU A 56 -2.48 3.37 10.95
CA GLU A 56 -1.07 3.43 11.30
C GLU A 56 -0.17 3.23 10.08
N LEU A 57 -0.40 2.16 9.31
CA LEU A 57 0.36 1.84 8.10
C LEU A 57 0.19 2.92 7.03
N LEU A 58 -1.03 3.45 6.87
CA LEU A 58 -1.30 4.56 5.95
C LEU A 58 -0.58 5.86 6.36
N GLY A 59 -0.41 6.09 7.67
CA GLY A 59 0.31 7.25 8.22
C GLY A 59 1.83 7.22 8.03
N THR A 60 2.40 6.05 7.74
CA THR A 60 3.84 5.92 7.45
C THR A 60 4.25 6.71 6.19
N ARG A 61 5.55 6.91 5.99
CA ARG A 61 6.06 7.55 4.77
C ARG A 61 5.69 6.75 3.52
N ILE A 62 5.75 5.42 3.59
CA ILE A 62 5.36 4.53 2.50
C ILE A 62 3.85 4.59 2.25
N GLY A 63 3.03 4.51 3.30
CA GLY A 63 1.58 4.62 3.19
C GLY A 63 1.14 5.92 2.52
N ARG A 64 1.72 7.05 2.93
CA ARG A 64 1.46 8.37 2.31
C ARG A 64 1.94 8.45 0.87
N MET A 65 3.12 7.92 0.55
CA MET A 65 3.63 7.86 -0.82
C MET A 65 2.66 7.09 -1.74
N VAL A 66 2.17 5.92 -1.28
CA VAL A 66 1.20 5.13 -2.05
C VAL A 66 -0.14 5.85 -2.16
N ALA A 67 -0.60 6.55 -1.11
CA ALA A 67 -1.80 7.36 -1.18
C ALA A 67 -1.68 8.47 -2.24
N TYR A 68 -0.55 9.19 -2.30
CA TYR A 68 -0.29 10.17 -3.35
C TYR A 68 -0.22 9.56 -4.75
N LEU A 69 0.38 8.37 -4.88
CA LEU A 69 0.39 7.63 -6.14
C LEU A 69 -1.04 7.33 -6.62
N VAL A 70 -1.90 6.80 -5.74
CA VAL A 70 -3.30 6.50 -6.07
C VAL A 70 -4.07 7.77 -6.42
N LEU A 71 -3.86 8.87 -5.69
CA LEU A 71 -4.50 10.16 -5.98
C LEU A 71 -4.04 10.77 -7.31
N GLY A 72 -2.79 10.52 -7.74
CA GLY A 72 -2.27 10.98 -9.03
C GLY A 72 -2.64 10.06 -10.20
N ALA A 73 -2.89 8.78 -9.94
CA ALA A 73 -3.22 7.77 -10.94
C ALA A 73 -4.70 7.78 -11.37
N PHE A 74 -5.60 8.26 -10.52
CA PHE A 74 -7.05 8.18 -10.73
C PHE A 74 -7.75 9.54 -10.52
N PRO A 75 -8.88 9.81 -11.20
CA PRO A 75 -9.70 10.97 -10.88
C PRO A 75 -10.11 10.96 -9.40
N ARG A 76 -10.11 12.15 -8.78
CA ARG A 76 -10.38 12.29 -7.35
C ARG A 76 -11.71 11.63 -6.97
N GLY A 77 -11.69 10.83 -5.91
CA GLY A 77 -12.90 10.17 -5.39
C GLY A 77 -13.36 8.95 -6.18
N THR A 78 -12.58 8.44 -7.14
CA THR A 78 -12.95 7.22 -7.90
C THR A 78 -12.30 5.95 -7.36
N ARG A 79 -11.13 6.08 -6.72
CA ARG A 79 -10.41 4.97 -6.09
C ARG A 79 -10.06 5.28 -4.64
N LYS A 80 -9.99 4.21 -3.85
CA LYS A 80 -9.49 4.22 -2.48
C LYS A 80 -8.57 3.04 -2.27
N ILE A 81 -7.63 3.16 -1.33
CA ILE A 81 -6.96 2.00 -0.75
C ILE A 81 -8.00 1.32 0.13
N SER A 82 -8.39 0.09 -0.22
CA SER A 82 -9.40 -0.66 0.54
C SER A 82 -8.78 -1.53 1.62
N ARG A 83 -7.59 -2.06 1.36
CA ARG A 83 -6.91 -3.02 2.22
C ARG A 83 -5.39 -2.85 2.15
N ILE A 84 -4.72 -3.04 3.28
CA ILE A 84 -3.27 -3.09 3.37
C ILE A 84 -2.89 -4.46 3.93
N SER A 85 -2.05 -5.19 3.22
CA SER A 85 -1.55 -6.50 3.66
C SER A 85 -0.05 -6.43 3.90
N CYS A 86 0.44 -6.98 5.00
CA CYS A 86 1.87 -7.08 5.27
C CYS A 86 2.29 -8.53 5.48
N GLU A 87 3.51 -8.84 5.07
CA GLU A 87 4.12 -10.15 5.22
C GLU A 87 5.59 -9.97 5.64
N ARG A 88 6.05 -10.85 6.53
CA ARG A 88 7.47 -11.03 6.85
C ARG A 88 7.94 -12.36 6.25
N THR A 89 8.81 -12.29 5.25
CA THR A 89 9.44 -13.47 4.62
C THR A 89 10.97 -13.37 4.76
N LEU A 90 11.67 -12.75 3.80
CA LEU A 90 13.10 -12.42 3.86
C LEU A 90 13.34 -10.94 4.23
N GLY A 91 12.25 -10.25 4.58
CA GLY A 91 12.15 -8.83 4.84
C GLY A 91 10.68 -8.46 4.94
N TYR A 92 10.40 -7.18 5.20
CA TYR A 92 9.02 -6.71 5.26
C TYR A 92 8.50 -6.32 3.88
N ASN A 93 7.35 -6.90 3.52
CA ASN A 93 6.63 -6.59 2.30
C ASN A 93 5.27 -6.00 2.65
N VAL A 94 4.83 -4.98 1.91
CA VAL A 94 3.53 -4.33 2.09
C VAL A 94 2.81 -4.24 0.76
N ARG A 95 1.57 -4.70 0.73
CA ARG A 95 0.69 -4.67 -0.44
C ARG A 95 -0.51 -3.79 -0.15
N PHE A 96 -0.73 -2.78 -0.99
CA PHE A 96 -1.90 -1.91 -0.94
C PHE A 96 -2.86 -2.33 -2.05
N LEU A 97 -4.09 -2.69 -1.69
CA LEU A 97 -5.16 -2.98 -2.62
C LEU A 97 -5.96 -1.72 -2.89
N THR A 98 -6.17 -1.38 -4.16
CA THR A 98 -7.08 -0.31 -4.56
C THR A 98 -8.44 -0.89 -4.97
N ALA A 99 -9.50 -0.18 -4.62
CA ALA A 99 -10.87 -0.51 -5.03
C ALA A 99 -11.58 0.75 -5.50
N ALA A 100 -12.69 0.57 -6.22
CA ALA A 100 -13.60 1.66 -6.51
C ALA A 100 -14.05 2.32 -5.20
N ALA A 101 -14.08 3.64 -5.16
CA ALA A 101 -14.68 4.38 -4.06
C ALA A 101 -16.21 4.31 -4.20
N GLY A 102 -16.83 3.27 -3.61
CA GLY A 102 -18.28 3.22 -3.43
C GLY A 102 -18.77 4.28 -2.44
N ARG A 103 -19.97 4.83 -2.69
CA ARG A 103 -20.71 5.72 -1.78
C ARG A 103 -20.92 5.08 -0.42
#